data_AF-A0A0F8Y7S1-F1
#
_entry.id   AF-A0A0F8Y7S1-F1
#
_cell.length_a   1.000
_cell.length_b   1.000
_cell.length_c   1.000
_cell.angle_alpha   90.00
_cell.angle_beta   90.00
_cell.angle_gamma   90.00
#
_symmetry.space_group_name_H-M   'P 1'
#
loop_
_entity.id
_entity.type
_entity.pdbx_description
1 polymer ?
#
loop_
_entity_poly.entity_id
_entity_poly.type
_entity_poly.pdbx_seq_one_letter_code
_entity_poly.pdbx_strand_id
1 'polypeptide(L)'
;MPTNPEQRKGVILACMAFFMWGLAPIYFKLLQHISAFEILMHRVVWSVLFIVIIVAVLKQWHKVQHVFKQPKLIAMLVITATLLGFNWGLFIWAVNNDHMLDASLGYYIN
;
A
#
# COMPACT_ATOMS: atom_id res chain seq x y z
N MET A 1 8.68 -33.11 10.84
CA MET A 1 7.63 -32.18 11.32
C MET A 1 6.51 -32.18 10.28
N PRO A 2 5.26 -32.57 10.62
CA PRO A 2 4.19 -32.59 9.63
C PRO A 2 3.87 -31.14 9.24
N THR A 3 4.08 -30.79 7.98
CA THR A 3 3.75 -29.47 7.45
C THR A 3 2.23 -29.35 7.36
N ASN A 4 1.63 -28.55 8.24
CA ASN A 4 0.19 -28.33 8.23
C ASN A 4 -0.17 -27.72 6.85
N PRO A 5 -1.18 -28.21 6.11
CA PRO A 5 -1.51 -27.72 4.76
C PRO A 5 -1.67 -26.19 4.69
N GLU A 6 -2.18 -25.60 5.77
CA GLU A 6 -2.33 -24.16 5.94
C GLU A 6 -0.99 -23.42 6.07
N GLN A 7 0.02 -24.02 6.71
CA GLN A 7 1.38 -23.47 6.74
C GLN A 7 2.02 -23.48 5.34
N ARG A 8 1.82 -24.56 4.57
CA ARG A 8 2.36 -24.64 3.20
C ARG A 8 1.72 -23.59 2.29
N LYS A 9 0.40 -23.38 2.39
CA LYS A 9 -0.30 -22.30 1.67
C LYS A 9 0.19 -20.93 2.11
N GLY A 10 0.36 -20.70 3.42
CA GLY A 10 0.88 -19.44 3.95
C GLY A 10 2.27 -19.09 3.42
N VAL A 11 3.17 -20.09 3.36
CA VAL A 11 4.52 -19.91 2.79
C VAL A 11 4.45 -19.54 1.30
N ILE A 12 3.61 -20.24 0.51
CA ILE A 12 3.46 -19.94 -0.93
C ILE A 12 2.92 -18.52 -1.13
N LEU A 13 1.89 -18.13 -0.37
CA LEU A 13 1.31 -16.78 -0.44
C LEU A 13 2.33 -15.70 -0.05
N ALA A 14 3.13 -15.95 1.00
CA ALA A 14 4.19 -15.04 1.41
C ALA A 14 5.25 -14.89 0.32
N CYS A 15 5.73 -16.01 -0.27
CA CYS A 15 6.68 -15.97 -1.37
C CYS A 15 6.14 -15.18 -2.58
N MET A 16 4.88 -15.41 -2.96
CA MET A 16 4.23 -14.65 -4.04
C MET A 16 4.12 -13.16 -3.71
N ALA A 17 3.74 -12.82 -2.48
CA ALA A 17 3.62 -11.45 -2.03
C ALA A 17 4.98 -10.73 -2.05
N PHE A 18 6.04 -11.37 -1.52
CA PHE A 18 7.40 -10.82 -1.55
C PHE A 18 7.94 -10.69 -2.98
N PHE A 19 7.64 -11.66 -3.85
CA PHE A 19 8.01 -11.59 -5.26
C PHE A 19 7.33 -10.41 -5.97
N MET A 20 6.01 -10.26 -5.79
CA MET A 20 5.28 -9.10 -6.34
C MET A 20 5.82 -7.77 -5.80
N TRP A 21 6.17 -7.72 -4.51
CA TRP A 21 6.76 -6.54 -3.91
C TRP A 21 8.16 -6.23 -4.47
N GLY A 22 8.97 -7.25 -4.74
CA GLY A 22 10.30 -7.10 -5.35
C GLY A 22 10.25 -6.56 -6.78
N LEU A 23 9.12 -6.70 -7.49
CA LEU A 23 8.91 -6.11 -8.82
C LEU A 23 8.55 -4.62 -8.77
N ALA A 24 8.06 -4.11 -7.64
CA ALA A 24 7.59 -2.73 -7.53
C ALA A 24 8.69 -1.68 -7.83
N PRO A 25 9.94 -1.80 -7.34
CA PRO A 25 11.00 -0.84 -7.68
C PRO A 25 11.36 -0.87 -9.16
N ILE A 26 11.35 -2.05 -9.79
CA ILE A 26 11.60 -2.21 -11.23
C ILE A 26 10.52 -1.46 -12.02
N TYR A 27 9.25 -1.62 -11.62
CA TYR A 27 8.13 -0.91 -12.21
C TYR A 27 8.24 0.62 -12.04
N PHE A 28 8.62 1.12 -10.86
CA PHE A 28 8.81 2.55 -10.65
C PHE A 28 9.97 3.11 -11.46
N LYS A 29 11.07 2.37 -11.59
CA LYS A 29 12.20 2.77 -12.44
C LYS A 29 11.81 2.86 -13.93
N LEU A 30 10.93 1.98 -14.41
CA LEU A 30 10.34 2.10 -15.75
C LEU A 30 9.44 3.33 -15.91
N LEU A 31 8.83 3.80 -14.82
CA LEU A 31 7.98 4.99 -14.76
C LEU A 31 8.71 6.25 -14.26
N GLN A 32 10.04 6.27 -14.25
CA GLN A 32 10.85 7.41 -13.80
C GLN A 32 10.47 8.76 -14.46
N HIS A 33 9.88 8.72 -15.65
CA HIS A 33 9.41 9.89 -16.39
C HIS A 33 8.11 10.50 -15.84
N ILE A 34 7.38 9.75 -15.00
CA ILE A 34 6.13 10.17 -14.34
C ILE A 34 6.46 10.60 -12.91
N SER A 35 5.86 11.69 -12.45
CA SER A 35 6.13 12.17 -11.11
C SER A 35 5.66 11.18 -10.05
N ALA A 36 6.41 11.05 -8.96
CA ALA A 36 6.05 10.18 -7.83
C ALA A 36 4.64 10.50 -7.28
N PHE A 37 4.26 11.78 -7.32
CA PHE A 37 2.95 12.25 -6.88
C PHE A 37 1.81 11.77 -7.79
N GLU A 38 1.99 11.78 -9.11
CA GLU A 38 0.98 11.24 -10.05
C GLU A 38 0.77 9.74 -9.84
N ILE A 39 1.85 8.97 -9.65
CA ILE A 39 1.77 7.54 -9.36
C ILE A 39 0.99 7.30 -8.06
N LEU A 40 1.26 8.09 -7.02
CA LEU A 40 0.57 8.00 -5.74
C LEU A 40 -0.93 8.35 -5.89
N MET A 41 -1.26 9.42 -6.63
CA MET A 41 -2.65 9.82 -6.88
C MET A 41 -3.43 8.73 -7.61
N HIS A 42 -2.85 8.13 -8.66
CA HIS A 42 -3.49 6.99 -9.34
C HIS A 42 -3.73 5.82 -8.39
N ARG A 43 -2.75 5.48 -7.53
CA ARG A 43 -2.92 4.44 -6.52
C ARG A 43 -4.07 4.76 -5.56
N VAL A 44 -4.19 5.99 -5.09
CA VAL A 44 -5.27 6.42 -4.19
C VAL A 44 -6.63 6.30 -4.88
N VAL A 45 -6.77 6.82 -6.10
CA VAL A 45 -8.02 6.76 -6.88
C VAL A 45 -8.46 5.31 -7.10
N TRP A 46 -7.55 4.44 -7.56
CA TRP A 46 -7.87 3.02 -7.79
C TRP A 46 -8.19 2.28 -6.49
N SER A 47 -7.49 2.59 -5.39
CA SER A 47 -7.78 2.00 -4.08
C SER A 47 -9.17 2.39 -3.58
N VAL A 48 -9.54 3.67 -3.69
CA VAL A 48 -10.88 4.15 -3.32
C VAL A 48 -11.94 3.46 -4.18
N LEU A 49 -11.75 3.42 -5.50
CA LEU A 49 -12.68 2.78 -6.42
C LEU A 49 -12.85 1.28 -6.10
N PHE A 50 -11.76 0.57 -5.86
CA PHE A 50 -11.79 -0.84 -5.49
C PHE A 50 -12.52 -1.08 -4.16
N ILE A 51 -12.23 -0.27 -3.13
CA ILE A 51 -12.91 -0.36 -1.83
C ILE A 51 -14.40 -0.06 -1.97
N VAL A 52 -14.77 0.96 -2.75
CA VAL A 52 -16.18 1.31 -3.03
C VAL A 52 -16.91 0.13 -3.68
N ILE A 53 -16.29 -0.53 -4.66
CA ILE A 53 -16.86 -1.74 -5.29
C ILE A 53 -17.06 -2.84 -4.25
N ILE A 54 -16.07 -3.12 -3.39
CA ILE A 54 -16.19 -4.12 -2.33
C ILE A 54 -17.33 -3.77 -1.37
N VAL A 55 -17.41 -2.53 -0.91
CA VAL A 55 -18.48 -2.08 -0.01
C VAL A 55 -19.85 -2.20 -0.68
N ALA A 56 -19.94 -1.89 -1.97
CA ALA A 56 -21.16 -2.02 -2.75
C ALA A 56 -21.61 -3.49 -2.86
N VAL A 57 -20.70 -4.40 -3.22
CA VAL A 57 -20.97 -5.85 -3.35
C VAL A 57 -21.36 -6.45 -2.01
N LEU A 58 -20.65 -6.09 -0.93
CA LEU A 58 -20.94 -6.58 0.43
C LEU A 58 -22.12 -5.84 1.11
N LYS A 59 -22.69 -4.81 0.48
CA LYS A 59 -23.77 -3.95 1.00
C LYS A 59 -23.48 -3.36 2.40
N GLN A 60 -22.21 -3.07 2.69
CA GLN A 60 -21.76 -2.62 4.03
C GLN A 60 -21.75 -1.09 4.22
N TRP A 61 -22.57 -0.36 3.46
CA TRP A 61 -22.65 1.10 3.50
C TRP A 61 -22.90 1.68 4.90
N HIS A 62 -23.64 0.95 5.74
CA HIS A 62 -23.88 1.33 7.14
C HIS A 62 -22.59 1.51 7.94
N LYS A 63 -21.57 0.69 7.70
CA LYS A 63 -20.27 0.81 8.39
C LYS A 63 -19.53 2.08 7.98
N VAL A 64 -19.56 2.41 6.68
CA VAL A 64 -18.97 3.64 6.14
C VAL A 64 -19.64 4.86 6.77
N GLN A 65 -20.97 4.89 6.79
CA GLN A 65 -21.73 5.97 7.43
C GLN A 65 -21.44 6.09 8.94
N HIS A 66 -21.26 4.97 9.63
CA HIS A 66 -20.92 4.97 11.05
C HIS A 66 -19.54 5.60 11.31
N VAL A 67 -18.55 5.33 10.46
CA VAL A 67 -17.23 5.98 10.53
C VAL A 67 -17.35 7.49 10.32
N PHE A 68 -18.17 7.94 9.37
CA PHE A 68 -18.41 9.37 9.13
C PHE A 68 -19.03 10.10 10.33
N LYS A 69 -19.71 9.39 11.24
CA LYS A 69 -20.26 9.96 12.47
C LYS A 69 -19.23 10.05 13.61
N GLN A 70 -18.03 9.52 13.43
CA GLN A 70 -16.97 9.49 14.44
C GLN A 70 -15.79 10.39 14.04
N PRO A 71 -15.84 11.70 14.32
CA PRO A 71 -14.83 12.66 13.86
C PRO A 71 -13.42 12.32 14.36
N LYS A 72 -13.29 11.75 15.57
CA LYS A 72 -12.01 11.29 16.12
C LYS A 72 -11.40 10.14 15.30
N LEU A 73 -12.24 9.20 14.86
CA LEU A 73 -11.81 8.07 14.02
C LEU A 73 -11.38 8.57 12.64
N ILE A 74 -12.15 9.49 12.04
CA ILE A 74 -11.79 10.10 10.76
C ILE A 74 -10.45 10.85 10.88
N ALA A 75 -10.27 11.66 11.92
CA ALA A 75 -9.01 12.38 12.13
C ALA A 75 -7.82 11.42 12.24
N MET A 76 -7.98 10.32 12.98
CA MET A 76 -6.95 9.29 13.08
C MET A 76 -6.68 8.62 11.73
N LEU A 77 -7.72 8.27 10.97
CA LEU A 77 -7.59 7.70 9.63
C LEU A 77 -6.88 8.65 8.66
N VAL A 78 -7.17 9.95 8.71
CA VAL A 78 -6.50 10.97 7.89
C VAL A 78 -5.03 11.06 8.26
N ILE A 79 -4.69 11.10 9.55
CA ILE A 79 -3.29 11.14 10.01
C ILE A 79 -2.55 9.89 9.54
N THR A 80 -3.12 8.69 9.77
CA THR A 80 -2.49 7.42 9.38
C THR A 80 -2.35 7.32 7.85
N ALA A 81 -3.38 7.70 7.09
CA ALA A 81 -3.32 7.73 5.63
C ALA A 81 -2.28 8.72 5.10
N THR A 82 -2.14 9.88 5.75
CA THR A 82 -1.14 10.89 5.38
C THR A 82 0.27 10.40 5.66
N LEU A 83 0.52 9.82 6.84
CA LEU A 83 1.81 9.21 7.18
C LEU A 83 2.17 8.07 6.21
N LEU A 84 1.20 7.19 5.92
CA LEU A 84 1.41 6.09 4.99
C LEU A 84 1.67 6.59 3.56
N GLY A 85 0.88 7.58 3.11
CA GLY A 85 1.04 8.19 1.78
C GLY A 85 2.36 8.94 1.65
N PHE A 86 2.79 9.67 2.68
CA PHE A 86 4.08 10.34 2.72
C PHE A 86 5.23 9.34 2.68
N ASN A 87 5.16 8.29 3.48
CA ASN A 87 6.14 7.19 3.47
C ASN A 87 6.24 6.54 2.09
N TRP A 88 5.11 6.26 1.44
CA TRP A 88 5.07 5.69 0.09
C TRP A 88 5.58 6.65 -0.99
N GLY A 89 5.22 7.93 -0.90
CA GLY A 89 5.71 8.96 -1.81
C GLY A 89 7.23 9.13 -1.69
N LEU A 90 7.76 9.11 -0.46
CA LEU A 90 9.20 9.20 -0.20
C LEU A 90 9.94 7.97 -0.75
N PHE A 91 9.37 6.78 -0.64
CA PHE A 91 9.90 5.56 -1.27
C PHE A 91 9.97 5.69 -2.80
N ILE A 92 8.89 6.09 -3.47
CA ILE A 92 8.88 6.27 -4.94
C ILE A 92 9.88 7.37 -5.35
N TRP A 93 9.93 8.48 -4.60
CA TRP A 93 10.88 9.56 -4.85
C TRP A 93 12.32 9.08 -4.73
N ALA A 94 12.66 8.30 -3.70
CA ALA A 94 13.99 7.75 -3.50
C ALA A 94 14.38 6.76 -4.60
N VAL A 95 13.44 5.94 -5.08
CA VAL A 95 13.67 5.03 -6.23
C VAL A 95 13.92 5.82 -7.52
N ASN A 96 13.16 6.90 -7.76
CA ASN A 96 13.33 7.74 -8.96
C ASN A 96 14.61 8.58 -8.95
N ASN A 97 15.16 8.92 -7.77
CA ASN A 97 16.40 9.69 -7.63
C ASN A 97 17.63 8.79 -7.35
N ASP A 98 17.55 7.50 -7.70
CA ASP A 98 18.60 6.48 -7.50
C ASP A 98 19.09 6.29 -6.04
N HIS A 99 18.41 6.88 -5.04
CA HIS A 99 18.63 6.68 -3.59
C HIS A 99 17.92 5.43 -3.05
N MET A 100 17.70 4.43 -3.90
CA MET A 100 16.97 3.21 -3.55
C MET A 100 17.67 2.41 -2.43
N LEU A 101 19.01 2.45 -2.38
CA LEU A 101 19.81 1.79 -1.34
C LEU A 101 19.65 2.45 0.03
N ASP A 102 19.62 3.79 0.09
CA ASP A 102 19.45 4.54 1.34
C ASP A 102 18.03 4.38 1.90
N ALA A 103 17.02 4.36 1.02
CA ALA A 103 15.64 4.07 1.42
C ALA A 103 15.48 2.64 1.95
N SER A 104 16.14 1.66 1.33
CA SER A 104 16.10 0.27 1.77
C SER A 104 16.83 0.06 3.09
N LEU A 105 17.94 0.76 3.32
CA LEU A 105 18.66 0.78 4.61
C LEU A 105 17.80 1.38 5.72
N GLY A 106 17.07 2.47 5.45
CA GLY A 106 16.13 3.05 6.40
C GLY A 106 15.01 2.08 6.84
N TYR A 107 14.48 1.26 5.92
CA TYR A 107 13.51 0.21 6.25
C TYR A 107 14.13 -0.98 7.02
N TYR A 108 15.42 -1.27 6.84
CA TYR A 108 16.09 -2.36 7.54
C TYR A 108 16.45 -2.04 9.00
N ILE A 109 16.58 -0.76 9.34
CA ILE A 109 16.90 -0.28 10.69
C ILE A 109 15.66 -0.19 11.59
N ASN A 110 14.45 -0.08 11.01
CA ASN A 110 13.17 0.01 11.73
C ASN A 110 12.60 -1.37 12.08
#